data_AF-A0A3C1EM92-F1
#
_entry.id   AF-A0A3C1EM92-F1
#
_cell.length_a   1.000
_cell.length_b   1.000
_cell.length_c   1.000
_cell.angle_alpha   90.00
_cell.angle_beta   90.00
_cell.angle_gamma   90.00
#
_symmetry.space_group_name_H-M   'P 1'
#
loop_
_entity.id
_entity.type
_entity.pdbx_description
1 polymer ?
#
loop_
_entity_poly.entity_id
_entity_poly.type
_entity_poly.pdbx_seq_one_letter_code
_entity_poly.pdbx_strand_id
1 'polypeptide(L)'
;MSKKDADTPLPTPKPIEEMILDCQHDKYSAIPLAAVWAKELRRREENRHLTANEILELALREVLGGTVDWKSVKKNLSAAAGGAAAASVGAEAKKPKE
;
A
#
# COMPACT_ATOMS: atom_id res chain seq x y z
N MET A 1 18.05 -38.95 26.06
CA MET A 1 18.81 -37.74 25.67
C MET A 1 18.29 -37.33 24.31
N SER A 2 17.20 -36.56 24.28
CA SER A 2 17.21 -35.10 24.04
C SER A 2 17.57 -34.76 22.59
N LYS A 3 16.52 -34.48 21.79
CA LYS A 3 16.46 -33.36 20.85
C LYS A 3 14.97 -33.11 20.59
N LYS A 4 14.43 -32.19 21.38
CA LYS A 4 13.11 -31.60 21.21
C LYS A 4 13.37 -30.38 20.35
N ASP A 5 13.16 -30.52 19.06
CA ASP A 5 13.25 -29.41 18.12
C ASP A 5 12.25 -28.34 18.53
N ALA A 6 12.79 -27.19 18.93
CA ALA A 6 12.03 -26.01 19.26
C ALA A 6 11.53 -25.40 17.95
N ASP A 7 10.35 -25.85 17.52
CA ASP A 7 9.54 -25.16 16.54
C ASP A 7 9.12 -23.82 17.16
N THR A 8 9.90 -22.78 16.84
CA THR A 8 9.57 -21.40 17.20
C THR A 8 8.54 -20.96 16.17
N PRO A 9 7.26 -20.77 16.53
CA PRO A 9 6.28 -20.30 15.57
C PRO A 9 6.70 -18.89 15.16
N LEU A 10 7.26 -18.76 13.95
CA LEU A 10 7.44 -17.47 13.32
C LEU A 10 6.06 -16.80 13.35
N PRO A 11 5.94 -15.58 13.89
CA PRO A 11 4.65 -14.89 13.94
C PRO A 11 4.17 -14.78 12.50
N THR A 12 3.17 -15.58 12.16
CA THR A 12 2.53 -15.52 10.86
C THR A 12 2.04 -14.09 10.71
N PRO A 13 2.44 -13.39 9.64
CA PRO A 13 2.03 -12.02 9.45
C PRO A 13 0.51 -12.00 9.46
N LYS A 14 -0.08 -11.21 10.38
CA LYS A 14 -1.54 -11.12 10.50
C LYS A 14 -2.15 -10.90 9.11
N PRO A 15 -3.25 -11.59 8.79
CA PRO A 15 -3.97 -11.36 7.55
C PRO A 15 -4.38 -9.88 7.50
N ILE A 16 -4.28 -9.27 6.31
CA ILE A 16 -4.59 -7.84 6.12
C ILE A 16 -6.03 -7.57 6.54
N GLU A 17 -6.92 -8.53 6.32
CA GLU A 17 -8.32 -8.52 6.72
C GLU A 17 -8.48 -8.31 8.24
N GLU A 18 -7.67 -8.99 9.05
CA GLU A 18 -7.68 -8.83 10.51
C GLU A 18 -7.13 -7.46 10.91
N MET A 19 -6.08 -6.99 10.23
CA MET A 19 -5.51 -5.65 10.47
C MET A 19 -6.50 -4.52 10.11
N ILE A 20 -7.34 -4.71 9.09
CA ILE A 20 -8.42 -3.77 8.74
C ILE A 20 -9.49 -3.74 9.84
N LEU A 21 -9.79 -4.89 10.44
CA LEU A 21 -10.77 -4.99 11.51
C LEU A 21 -10.26 -4.37 12.82
N ASP A 22 -8.98 -4.53 13.12
CA ASP A 22 -8.29 -3.96 14.30
C ASP A 22 -7.94 -2.46 14.14
N CYS A 23 -8.12 -1.89 12.93
CA CYS A 23 -7.76 -0.50 12.69
C CYS A 23 -8.61 0.44 13.57
N GLN A 24 -7.94 1.21 14.44
CA GLN A 24 -8.59 2.21 15.31
C GLN A 24 -9.13 3.41 14.54
N HIS A 25 -8.70 3.59 13.29
CA HIS A 25 -9.19 4.64 12.40
C HIS A 25 -10.26 4.13 11.45
N ASP A 26 -10.90 5.04 10.71
CA ASP A 26 -11.94 4.69 9.76
C ASP A 26 -11.38 3.74 8.68
N LYS A 27 -12.00 2.56 8.56
CA LYS A 27 -11.53 1.46 7.71
C LYS A 27 -11.43 1.85 6.24
N TYR A 28 -12.27 2.78 5.79
CA TYR A 28 -12.28 3.27 4.42
C TYR A 28 -11.22 4.34 4.18
N SER A 29 -10.79 5.04 5.23
CA SER A 29 -9.70 6.02 5.13
C SER A 29 -8.31 5.39 5.00
N ALA A 30 -8.13 4.11 5.36
CA ALA A 30 -6.88 3.38 5.18
C ALA A 30 -6.51 3.14 3.71
N ILE A 31 -7.50 2.88 2.85
CA ILE A 31 -7.29 2.59 1.41
C ILE A 31 -6.63 3.76 0.66
N PRO A 32 -7.16 5.00 0.72
CA PRO A 32 -6.52 6.13 0.02
C PRO A 32 -5.13 6.45 0.60
N LEU A 33 -4.93 6.28 1.91
CA LEU A 33 -3.62 6.44 2.54
C LEU A 33 -2.62 5.41 2.01
N ALA A 34 -3.01 4.14 1.96
CA ALA A 34 -2.18 3.07 1.40
C ALA A 34 -1.85 3.31 -0.07
N ALA A 35 -2.78 3.82 -0.88
CA ALA A 35 -2.53 4.14 -2.28
C ALA A 35 -1.48 5.26 -2.46
N VAL A 36 -1.53 6.31 -1.64
CA VAL A 36 -0.52 7.38 -1.67
C VAL A 36 0.82 6.88 -1.15
N TRP A 37 0.81 6.06 -0.11
CA TRP A 37 2.04 5.47 0.42
C TRP A 37 2.68 4.47 -0.55
N ALA A 38 1.89 3.65 -1.25
CA ALA A 38 2.35 2.77 -2.31
C ALA A 38 3.06 3.53 -3.44
N LYS A 39 2.56 4.73 -3.79
CA LYS A 39 3.22 5.61 -4.77
C LYS A 39 4.60 6.05 -4.29
N GLU A 40 4.75 6.33 -2.99
CA GLU A 40 6.04 6.69 -2.39
C GLU A 40 6.98 5.48 -2.33
N LEU A 41 6.47 4.32 -1.92
CA LEU A 41 7.23 3.07 -1.87
C LEU A 41 7.77 2.69 -3.24
N ARG A 42 7.00 2.89 -4.31
CA ARG A 42 7.43 2.63 -5.70
C ARG A 42 8.59 3.53 -6.15
N ARG A 43 8.78 4.69 -5.53
CA ARG A 43 9.91 5.59 -5.85
C ARG A 43 11.21 5.17 -5.17
N ARG A 44 11.14 4.38 -4.10
CA ARG A 44 12.32 3.87 -3.40
C ARG A 44 13.02 2.83 -4.28
N GLU A 45 14.33 2.97 -4.42
CA GLU A 45 15.13 2.04 -5.24
C GLU A 45 15.08 0.62 -4.71
N GLU A 46 14.98 0.48 -3.39
CA GLU A 46 14.82 -0.78 -2.66
C GLU A 46 13.60 -1.58 -3.14
N ASN A 47 12.51 -0.93 -3.55
CA ASN A 47 11.25 -1.59 -3.90
C ASN A 47 11.07 -1.79 -5.41
N ARG A 48 12.07 -1.47 -6.25
CA ARG A 48 11.95 -1.58 -7.71
C ARG A 48 11.75 -3.00 -8.22
N HIS A 49 12.13 -3.99 -7.43
CA HIS A 49 11.97 -5.41 -7.74
C HIS A 49 10.58 -5.94 -7.41
N LEU A 50 9.79 -5.19 -6.62
CA LEU A 50 8.46 -5.58 -6.20
C LEU A 50 7.43 -5.26 -7.30
N THR A 51 6.47 -6.15 -7.46
CA THR A 51 5.29 -5.94 -8.29
C THR A 51 4.38 -4.88 -7.68
N ALA A 52 3.47 -4.34 -8.48
CA ALA A 52 2.47 -3.38 -8.00
C ALA A 52 1.62 -3.95 -6.86
N ASN A 53 1.34 -5.26 -6.88
CA ASN A 53 0.54 -5.91 -5.85
C ASN A 53 1.32 -6.01 -4.53
N GLU A 54 2.59 -6.42 -4.59
CA GLU A 54 3.46 -6.49 -3.41
C GLU A 54 3.69 -5.11 -2.78
N ILE A 55 3.83 -4.06 -3.60
CA ILE A 55 3.94 -2.68 -3.11
C ILE A 55 2.65 -2.24 -2.39
N LEU A 56 1.48 -2.61 -2.93
CA LEU A 56 0.19 -2.29 -2.31
C LEU A 56 0.01 -3.05 -0.99
N GLU A 57 0.35 -4.33 -0.95
CA GLU A 57 0.32 -5.13 0.28
C GLU A 57 1.27 -4.56 1.34
N LEU A 58 2.49 -4.20 0.95
CA LEU A 58 3.45 -3.56 1.85
C LEU A 58 2.88 -2.23 2.39
N ALA A 59 2.29 -1.43 1.52
CA ALA A 59 1.70 -0.16 1.91
C ALA A 59 0.54 -0.32 2.90
N LEU A 60 -0.35 -1.28 2.64
CA LEU A 60 -1.46 -1.61 3.52
C LEU A 60 -0.97 -2.08 4.89
N ARG A 61 0.04 -2.96 4.93
CA ARG A 61 0.64 -3.43 6.19
C ARG A 61 1.24 -2.29 6.99
N GLU A 62 1.95 -1.36 6.35
CA GLU A 62 2.57 -0.23 7.04
C GLU A 62 1.55 0.81 7.54
N VAL A 63 0.48 1.07 6.79
CA VAL A 63 -0.59 2.00 7.18
C VAL A 63 -1.47 1.42 8.29
N LEU A 64 -1.90 0.17 8.14
CA LEU A 64 -2.74 -0.51 9.13
C LEU A 64 -1.95 -0.90 10.38
N GLY A 65 -0.67 -1.21 10.24
CA GLY A 65 0.24 -1.50 11.36
C GLY A 65 0.66 -0.26 12.15
N GLY A 66 0.32 0.95 11.67
CA GLY A 66 0.67 2.20 12.34
C GLY A 66 2.15 2.57 12.26
N THR A 67 2.96 1.84 11.49
CA THR A 67 4.36 2.18 11.18
C THR A 67 4.44 3.53 10.47
N VAL A 68 3.40 3.87 9.73
CA VAL A 68 3.30 5.11 8.96
C VAL A 68 2.35 6.08 9.66
N ASP A 69 2.86 7.27 9.96
CA ASP A 69 2.07 8.31 10.61
C ASP A 69 0.97 8.83 9.67
N TRP A 70 -0.27 8.63 10.11
CA TRP A 70 -1.48 8.95 9.35
C TRP A 70 -1.58 10.45 9.00
N LYS A 71 -1.05 11.34 9.85
CA LYS A 71 -1.03 12.79 9.56
C LYS A 71 -0.05 13.11 8.44
N SER A 72 1.10 12.45 8.42
CA SER A 72 2.14 12.63 7.41
C SER A 72 1.67 12.17 6.03
N VAL A 73 1.02 11.01 5.95
CA VAL A 73 0.46 10.53 4.68
C VAL A 73 -0.75 11.35 4.27
N LYS A 74 -1.61 11.78 5.20
CA LYS A 74 -2.74 12.66 4.87
C LYS A 74 -2.29 14.03 4.32
N LYS A 75 -1.19 14.57 4.82
CA LYS A 75 -0.55 15.78 4.25
C LYS A 75 -0.10 15.53 2.80
N ASN A 76 0.51 14.37 2.54
CA ASN A 76 0.86 13.95 1.18
C ASN A 76 -0.37 13.68 0.30
N LEU A 77 -1.47 13.18 0.88
CA LEU A 77 -2.74 12.97 0.18
C LEU A 77 -3.35 14.30 -0.26
N SER A 78 -3.33 15.32 0.61
CA SER A 78 -3.78 16.67 0.29
C SER A 78 -2.90 17.34 -0.76
N ALA A 79 -1.60 17.07 -0.77
CA ALA A 79 -0.69 17.54 -1.81
C ALA A 79 -0.87 16.78 -3.14
N ALA A 80 -1.16 15.48 -3.10
CA ALA A 80 -1.37 14.62 -4.26
C ALA A 80 -2.73 14.86 -4.95
N ALA A 81 -3.77 15.26 -4.19
CA ALA A 81 -5.08 15.61 -4.73
C ALA A 81 -5.02 16.81 -5.70
N GLY A 82 -3.99 17.67 -5.62
CA GLY A 82 -3.74 18.74 -6.59
C GLY A 82 -3.11 18.28 -7.91
N GLY A 83 -2.62 17.03 -8.02
CA GLY A 83 -1.89 16.52 -9.18
C GLY A 83 -2.56 15.36 -9.93
N ALA A 84 -3.64 14.78 -9.40
CA ALA A 84 -4.33 13.64 -10.01
C ALA A 84 -5.25 14.02 -11.20
N ALA A 85 -5.44 15.31 -11.49
CA ALA A 85 -6.23 15.77 -12.63
C ALA A 85 -5.48 15.68 -13.99
N ALA A 86 -4.20 15.28 -14.02
CA ALA A 86 -3.38 15.30 -15.23
C ALA A 86 -3.24 13.93 -15.94
N ALA A 87 -3.84 12.85 -15.44
CA ALA A 87 -3.62 11.49 -15.97
C ALA A 87 -4.87 10.82 -16.55
N SER A 88 -5.84 11.59 -17.07
CA SER A 88 -7.00 11.03 -17.77
C SER A 88 -7.52 11.94 -18.89
N VAL A 89 -6.71 12.24 -19.90
CA VAL A 89 -7.19 12.57 -21.25
C VAL A 89 -6.23 11.97 -22.26
N GLY A 90 -6.72 11.09 -23.12
CA GLY A 90 -5.99 10.69 -24.33
C GLY A 90 -5.96 9.19 -24.68
N ALA A 91 -7.01 8.43 -24.38
CA ALA A 91 -7.27 7.18 -25.09
C ALA A 91 -8.44 7.43 -26.06
N GLU A 92 -8.15 7.92 -27.26
CA GLU A 92 -9.12 7.87 -28.37
C GLU A 92 -8.47 7.23 -29.60
N ALA A 93 -9.05 6.10 -29.99
CA ALA A 93 -8.63 5.22 -31.05
C ALA A 93 -8.87 5.85 -32.43
N LYS A 94 -7.80 6.06 -33.21
CA LYS A 94 -7.92 6.24 -34.66
C LYS A 94 -7.84 4.89 -35.37
N LYS A 95 -9.00 4.35 -35.74
CA LYS A 95 -9.12 3.35 -36.83
C LYS A 95 -8.57 4.00 -38.11
N PRO A 96 -7.61 3.41 -38.84
CA PRO A 96 -7.38 3.78 -40.23
C PRO A 96 -8.48 3.17 -41.09
N LYS A 97 -9.16 4.02 -41.84
CA LYS A 97 -10.04 3.65 -42.95
C LYS A 97 -9.44 4.29 -44.19
N GLU A 98 -8.86 3.49 -45.06
CA GLU A 98 -9.00 3.53 -46.52
C GLU A 98 -8.39 2.26 -47.13
#